data_AF-A0A2R7NPR8-F1
#
_entry.id   AF-A0A2R7NPR8-F1
#
_cell.length_a   1.000
_cell.length_b   1.000
_cell.length_c   1.000
_cell.angle_alpha   90.00
_cell.angle_beta   90.00
_cell.angle_gamma   90.00
#
_symmetry.space_group_name_H-M   'P 1'
#
loop_
_entity.id
_entity.type
_entity.pdbx_description
1 polymer ?
#
loop_
_entity_poly.entity_id
_entity_poly.type
_entity_poly.pdbx_seq_one_letter_code
_entity_poly.pdbx_strand_id
1 'polypeptide(L)' 'VQNRAVRSGPPELMARLVRGEVVDPAQIYFRCSPQFETASPALRWIGERMFTGTGARFPDAVAMRFWELM' A
#
# COMPACT_ATOMS: atom_id res chain seq x y z
N VAL A 1 -11.28 -3.05 6.04
CA VAL A 1 -10.40 -2.69 4.90
C VAL A 1 -9.74 -3.94 4.40
N GLN A 2 -9.88 -4.25 3.11
CA GLN A 2 -9.18 -5.35 2.46
C GLN A 2 -8.19 -4.74 1.46
N ASN A 3 -6.89 -5.00 1.62
CA ASN A 3 -5.87 -4.35 0.82
C ASN A 3 -5.03 -5.38 0.06
N ARG A 4 -5.41 -5.65 -1.20
CA ARG A 4 -4.61 -6.52 -2.08
C ARG A 4 -3.43 -5.73 -2.61
N ALA A 5 -2.21 -6.20 -2.37
CA ALA A 5 -0.99 -5.53 -2.77
C ALA A 5 0.01 -6.47 -3.44
N VAL A 6 0.83 -5.89 -4.32
CA VAL A 6 2.01 -6.52 -4.91
C VAL A 6 3.23 -5.72 -4.47
N ARG A 7 4.24 -6.43 -3.97
CA ARG A 7 5.54 -5.87 -3.63
C ARG A 7 6.65 -6.66 -4.34
N SER A 8 7.46 -5.98 -5.13
CA SER A 8 8.57 -6.56 -5.88
C SER A 8 9.69 -5.53 -6.06
N GLY A 9 10.88 -6.02 -6.38
CA GLY A 9 12.07 -5.21 -6.59
C GLY A 9 13.30 -6.11 -6.76
N PRO A 10 14.48 -5.50 -6.92
CA PRO A 10 15.74 -6.24 -7.00
C PRO A 10 15.93 -7.17 -5.79
N PRO A 11 16.39 -8.43 -5.98
CA PRO A 11 16.51 -9.41 -4.90
C PRO A 11 17.30 -8.92 -3.69
N GLU A 12 18.37 -8.17 -3.92
CA GLU A 12 19.22 -7.59 -2.88
C GLU A 12 18.45 -6.59 -2.01
N LEU A 13 17.61 -5.75 -2.61
CA LEU A 13 16.79 -4.79 -1.87
C LEU A 13 15.65 -5.47 -1.12
N MET A 14 15.07 -6.51 -1.71
CA MET A 14 14.06 -7.32 -1.04
C MET A 14 14.63 -8.05 0.19
N ALA A 15 15.87 -8.56 0.09
CA ALA A 15 16.56 -9.18 1.22
C ALA A 15 16.86 -8.16 2.34
N ARG A 16 17.25 -6.93 1.99
CA ARG A 16 17.43 -5.83 2.94
C ARG A 16 16.13 -5.50 3.69
N LEU A 17 15.01 -5.42 2.97
CA LEU A 17 13.69 -5.23 3.58
C LEU A 17 13.31 -6.35 4.56
N VAL A 18 13.62 -7.61 4.25
CA VAL A 18 13.37 -8.76 5.13
C VAL A 18 14.19 -8.66 6.42
N ARG A 19 15.42 -8.13 6.33
CA ARG A 19 16.27 -7.85 7.51
C ARG A 19 15.84 -6.61 8.30
N GLY A 20 14.79 -5.90 7.86
CA GLY A 20 14.34 -4.67 8.49
C GLY A 20 15.29 -3.49 8.24
N GLU A 21 16.10 -3.54 7.19
CA GLU A 21 16.92 -2.39 6.79
C GLU A 21 16.07 -1.35 6.07
N VAL A 22 16.46 -0.08 6.20
CA VAL A 22 15.85 1.01 5.44
C VAL A 22 16.28 0.90 3.98
N VAL A 23 15.29 0.79 3.11
CA VAL A 23 15.43 0.83 1.65
C VAL A 23 14.62 2.00 1.13
N ASP A 24 15.17 2.74 0.18
CA ASP A 24 14.44 3.81 -0.49
C ASP A 24 13.17 3.24 -1.17
N PRO A 25 11.96 3.70 -0.77
CA PRO A 25 10.72 3.22 -1.35
C PRO A 25 10.60 3.43 -2.86
N ALA A 26 11.31 4.42 -3.43
CA ALA A 26 11.29 4.67 -4.87
C ALA A 26 11.92 3.53 -5.67
N GLN A 27 12.76 2.70 -5.03
CA GLN A 27 13.42 1.54 -5.66
C GLN A 27 12.59 0.26 -5.57
N ILE A 28 11.46 0.29 -4.87
CA ILE A 28 10.59 -0.87 -4.65
C ILE A 28 9.25 -0.64 -5.33
N TYR A 29 8.88 -1.57 -6.21
CA TYR A 29 7.52 -1.61 -6.71
C TYR A 29 6.62 -2.10 -5.57
N PHE A 30 5.80 -1.21 -5.03
CA PHE A 30 4.80 -1.56 -4.02
C PHE A 30 3.49 -0.84 -4.36
N ARG A 31 2.54 -1.58 -4.91
CA ARG A 31 1.23 -1.08 -5.37
C ARG A 31 0.10 -1.92 -4.81
N CYS A 32 -1.06 -1.30 -4.62
CA CYS A 32 -2.23 -1.99 -4.10
C CYS A 32 -3.55 -1.48 -4.68
N SER A 33 -4.60 -2.27 -4.48
CA SER A 33 -5.99 -1.97 -4.81
C SER A 33 -6.83 -2.20 -3.55
N PRO A 34 -6.96 -1.20 -2.67
CA PRO A 34 -7.73 -1.35 -1.44
C PRO A 34 -9.23 -1.32 -1.74
N GLN A 35 -9.97 -2.11 -0.96
CA GLN A 35 -11.43 -2.10 -0.88
C GLN A 35 -11.84 -1.71 0.54
N PHE A 36 -12.81 -0.81 0.61
CA PHE A 36 -13.29 -0.25 1.86
C PHE A 36 -14.75 -0.60 2.07
N GLU A 37 -15.09 -0.90 3.32
CA GLU A 37 -16.46 -1.14 3.77
C GLU A 37 -16.64 -0.37 5.09
N THR A 38 -17.80 0.25 5.26
CA THR A 38 -18.10 1.07 6.42
C THR A 38 -19.60 1.17 6.64
N ALA A 39 -20.02 1.23 7.90
CA ALA A 39 -21.40 1.55 8.29
C ALA A 39 -21.65 3.07 8.40
N SER A 40 -20.59 3.90 8.34
CA SER A 40 -20.72 5.35 8.48
C SER A 40 -21.35 5.98 7.23
N PRO A 41 -22.49 6.69 7.36
CA PRO A 41 -23.11 7.37 6.23
C PRO A 41 -22.19 8.43 5.61
N ALA A 42 -21.37 9.11 6.42
CA ALA A 42 -20.45 10.15 5.97
C ALA A 42 -19.30 9.60 5.10
N LEU A 43 -18.97 8.32 5.25
CA LEU A 43 -17.90 7.66 4.49
C LEU A 43 -18.43 6.74 3.40
N ARG A 44 -19.74 6.69 3.15
CA ARG A 44 -20.37 5.75 2.21
C ARG A 44 -19.67 5.71 0.84
N TRP A 45 -19.21 6.87 0.36
CA TRP A 45 -18.54 7.02 -0.93
C TRP A 45 -17.31 6.10 -1.10
N ILE A 46 -16.58 5.75 -0.03
CA ILE A 46 -15.39 4.89 -0.16
C ILE A 46 -15.74 3.44 -0.49
N GLY A 47 -16.97 3.01 -0.21
CA GLY A 47 -17.47 1.69 -0.61
C GLY A 47 -18.02 1.65 -2.03
N GLU A 48 -18.18 2.81 -2.67
CA GLU A 48 -18.79 2.97 -4.00
C GLU A 48 -17.76 3.35 -5.08
N ARG A 49 -16.48 3.45 -4.72
CA ARG A 49 -15.39 3.90 -5.59
C ARG A 49 -14.24 2.90 -5.63
N MET A 50 -13.50 2.91 -6.75
CA MET A 50 -12.26 2.15 -6.86
C MET A 50 -11.08 3.01 -6.43
N PHE A 51 -10.11 2.37 -5.80
CA PHE A 51 -8.90 3.02 -5.32
C PHE A 51 -7.67 2.25 -5.77
N THR A 52 -6.57 2.99 -5.93
CA THR A 52 -5.22 2.43 -6.03
C THR A 52 -4.34 3.04 -4.95
N GLY A 53 -3.21 2.40 -4.65
CA GLY A 53 -2.29 2.89 -3.66
C GLY A 53 -0.85 2.48 -3.88
N THR A 54 0.03 3.15 -3.15
CA THR A 54 1.46 2.85 -3.05
C THR A 54 1.81 2.58 -1.59
N GLY A 55 2.69 1.62 -1.35
CA GLY A 55 3.25 1.36 -0.03
C GLY A 55 4.72 1.76 0.06
N ALA A 56 5.16 2.13 1.25
CA ALA A 56 6.56 2.23 1.62
C ALA A 56 6.78 1.39 2.89
N ARG A 57 7.75 0.47 2.86
CA ARG A 57 8.07 -0.38 4.00
C ARG A 57 9.23 0.23 4.78
N PHE A 58 8.95 0.59 6.02
CA PHE A 58 9.94 0.92 7.05
C PHE A 58 10.10 -0.28 7.99
N PRO A 59 11.12 -0.32 8.86
CA PRO A 59 11.35 -1.47 9.74
C PRO A 59 10.14 -1.78 10.65
N ASP A 60 9.54 -0.73 11.18
CA ASP A 60 8.44 -0.74 12.16
C ASP A 60 7.07 -0.40 11.56
N ALA A 61 7.03 0.28 10.42
CA ALA A 61 5.79 0.75 9.82
C ALA A 61 5.62 0.42 8.33
N VAL A 62 4.40 0.52 7.84
CA VAL A 62 4.09 0.58 6.41
C VAL A 62 3.32 1.87 6.17
N ALA A 63 3.91 2.80 5.43
CA ALA A 63 3.22 4.00 5.01
C ALA A 63 2.44 3.70 3.73
N MET A 64 1.13 3.95 3.75
CA MET A 64 0.24 3.76 2.61
C MET A 64 -0.28 5.10 2.14
N ARG A 65 -0.27 5.31 0.82
CA ARG A 65 -0.96 6.41 0.17
C ARG A 65 -1.99 5.84 -0.80
N PHE A 66 -3.21 6.38 -0.76
CA PHE A 66 -4.32 5.95 -1.60
C PHE A 66 -4.81 7.09 -2.48
N TRP A 67 -5.27 6.73 -3.68
CA TRP A 67 -5.91 7.62 -4.63
C TRP A 67 -7.21 6.99 -5.09
N GLU A 68 -8.25 7.80 -5.18
CA GLU A 68 -9.48 7.45 -5.88
C GLU A 68 -9.22 7.44 -7.39
N LEU A 69 -9.80 6.47 -8.09
CA LEU A 69 -9.81 6.44 -9.55
C LEU A 69 -11.04 7.23 -10.04
N MET A 70 -10.80 8.25 -10.87
CA MET A 70 -11.83 9.09 -11.51
C MET A 70 -11.99 8.75 -12.98
#